data_AF-A0A7R9FER2-F1
#
_entry.id   AF-A0A7R9FER2-F1
#
_cell.length_a   1.000
_cell.length_b   1.000
_cell.length_c   1.000
_cell.angle_alpha   90.00
_cell.angle_beta   90.00
_cell.angle_gamma   90.00
#
_symmetry.space_group_name_H-M   'P 1'
#
loop_
_entity.id
_entity.type
_entity.pdbx_description
1 polymer ?
#
loop_
_entity_poly.entity_id
_entity_poly.type
_entity_poly.pdbx_seq_one_letter_code
_entity_poly.pdbx_strand_id
1 'polypeptide(L)'
;YAPWCPACKALQPVWEDFSSWSEDLDIRVGQVDVTTAPGLSGRFMVTALPTIFQYVYQLTHLREDLLFDLLQYPTYLHTSYYVSSVLDGEFRQYRGSRDKDAFISFVEEKKWKQVEAVPGWKSPASIQMSIVSYFFKLSQVLRTVHNKLMEEYGLPTWGSYLIFAVATIFIGALLG
;
A
#
# COMPACT_ATOMS: atom_id res chain seq x y z
N TYR A 1 3.96 6.85 -0.29
CA TYR A 1 4.07 8.29 -0.64
C TYR A 1 3.49 8.51 -2.03
N ALA A 2 3.34 9.77 -2.46
CA ALA A 2 3.00 10.10 -3.85
C ALA A 2 3.88 11.26 -4.35
N PRO A 3 4.33 11.25 -5.61
CA PRO A 3 5.27 12.25 -6.14
C PRO A 3 4.68 13.65 -6.28
N TRP A 4 3.36 13.79 -6.33
CA TRP A 4 2.66 15.07 -6.43
C TRP A 4 2.30 15.68 -5.07
N CYS A 5 2.51 14.95 -3.96
CA CYS A 5 2.09 15.41 -2.64
C CYS A 5 3.22 16.23 -1.95
N PRO A 6 3.00 17.52 -1.60
CA PRO A 6 4.03 18.36 -0.97
C PRO A 6 4.44 17.85 0.41
N ALA A 7 3.49 17.36 1.22
CA ALA A 7 3.77 16.79 2.53
C ALA A 7 4.62 15.50 2.44
N CYS A 8 4.48 14.71 1.37
CA CYS A 8 5.33 13.55 1.14
C CYS A 8 6.77 13.97 0.79
N LYS A 9 6.94 15.01 -0.04
CA LYS A 9 8.27 15.53 -0.41
C LYS A 9 9.02 16.08 0.81
N ALA A 10 8.32 16.76 1.72
CA ALA A 10 8.91 17.26 2.95
C ALA A 10 9.36 16.13 3.91
N LEU A 11 8.65 14.99 3.91
CA LEU A 11 8.98 13.83 4.73
C LEU A 11 10.14 12.99 4.16
N GLN A 12 10.35 13.05 2.85
CA GLN A 12 11.33 12.22 2.15
C GLN A 12 12.75 12.27 2.75
N PRO A 13 13.38 13.46 2.97
CA PRO A 13 14.73 13.50 3.55
C PRO A 13 14.78 12.94 4.98
N VAL A 14 13.74 13.21 5.78
CA VAL A 14 13.64 12.68 7.16
C VAL A 14 13.53 11.15 7.16
N TRP A 15 12.82 10.59 6.17
CA TRP A 15 12.65 9.14 6.03
C TRP A 15 13.93 8.45 5.57
N GLU A 16 14.68 9.07 4.64
CA GLU A 16 15.99 8.58 4.20
C GLU A 16 16.99 8.58 5.37
N ASP A 17 17.04 9.66 6.15
CA ASP A 17 17.87 9.74 7.37
C ASP A 17 17.46 8.74 8.45
N PHE A 18 16.17 8.42 8.59
CA PHE A 18 15.71 7.38 9.51
C PHE A 18 16.06 5.98 8.98
N SER A 19 15.99 5.77 7.67
CA SER A 19 16.30 4.48 7.05
C SER A 19 17.76 4.05 7.27
N SER A 20 18.69 5.00 7.38
CA SER A 20 20.09 4.66 7.67
C SER A 20 20.28 4.06 9.07
N TRP A 21 19.36 4.29 9.99
CA TRP A 21 19.38 3.76 11.37
C TRP A 21 18.63 2.43 11.49
N SER A 22 18.17 1.85 10.37
CA SER A 22 17.36 0.63 10.41
C SER A 22 18.13 -0.58 10.91
N GLU A 23 19.43 -0.67 10.61
CA GLU A 23 20.30 -1.78 11.03
C GLU A 23 20.53 -1.76 12.55
N ASP A 24 20.75 -0.59 13.13
CA ASP A 24 20.98 -0.42 14.58
C ASP A 24 19.74 -0.76 15.41
N LEU A 25 18.55 -0.53 14.84
CA LEU A 25 17.26 -0.77 15.49
C LEU A 25 16.69 -2.18 15.19
N ASP A 26 17.40 -3.01 14.42
CA ASP A 26 16.94 -4.33 13.94
C ASP A 26 15.56 -4.28 13.26
N ILE A 27 15.32 -3.23 12.47
CA ILE A 27 14.07 -3.02 11.71
C ILE A 27 14.37 -2.98 10.21
N ARG A 28 13.37 -3.25 9.36
CA ARG A 28 13.45 -2.96 7.93
C ARG A 28 12.61 -1.73 7.62
N VAL A 29 13.07 -0.75 6.85
CA VAL A 29 12.30 0.50 6.63
C VAL A 29 12.06 0.71 5.16
N GLY A 30 10.81 0.96 4.74
CA GLY A 30 10.48 1.02 3.32
C GLY A 30 9.47 2.03 2.86
N GLN A 31 9.52 2.30 1.57
CA GLN A 31 8.67 3.26 0.90
C GLN A 31 7.96 2.60 -0.29
N VAL A 32 6.67 2.90 -0.43
CA VAL A 32 5.86 2.47 -1.56
C VAL A 32 5.22 3.70 -2.21
N ASP A 33 5.28 3.75 -3.54
CA ASP A 33 4.55 4.74 -4.32
C ASP A 33 3.12 4.24 -4.61
N VAL A 34 2.12 5.02 -4.20
CA VAL A 34 0.71 4.67 -4.43
C VAL A 34 0.28 4.85 -5.89
N THR A 35 1.06 5.57 -6.70
CA THR A 35 0.78 5.77 -8.13
C THR A 35 1.15 4.56 -8.97
N THR A 36 2.21 3.83 -8.59
CA THR A 36 2.66 2.62 -9.28
C THR A 36 1.97 1.36 -8.75
N ALA A 37 1.53 1.36 -7.49
CA ALA A 37 0.90 0.22 -6.82
C ALA A 37 -0.53 0.50 -6.32
N PRO A 38 -1.52 0.74 -7.21
CA PRO A 38 -2.88 1.10 -6.82
C PRO A 38 -3.60 0.00 -6.04
N GLY A 39 -3.31 -1.27 -6.34
CA GLY A 39 -3.88 -2.41 -5.63
C GLY A 39 -3.49 -2.46 -4.16
N LEU A 40 -2.26 -2.03 -3.83
CA LEU A 40 -1.76 -1.98 -2.45
C LEU A 40 -2.43 -0.84 -1.69
N SER A 41 -2.58 0.34 -2.32
CA SER A 41 -3.31 1.47 -1.75
C SER A 41 -4.75 1.10 -1.35
N GLY A 42 -5.41 0.28 -2.17
CA GLY A 42 -6.74 -0.25 -1.89
C GLY A 42 -6.76 -1.27 -0.73
N ARG A 43 -5.78 -2.19 -0.67
CA ARG A 43 -5.69 -3.20 0.41
C ARG A 43 -5.45 -2.59 1.78
N PHE A 44 -4.61 -1.55 1.84
CA PHE A 44 -4.29 -0.85 3.09
C PHE A 44 -5.24 0.31 3.40
N MET A 45 -6.26 0.51 2.54
CA MET A 45 -7.26 1.58 2.66
C MET A 45 -6.62 2.94 2.97
N VAL A 46 -5.61 3.31 2.18
CA VAL A 46 -4.88 4.58 2.39
C VAL A 46 -5.78 5.74 1.97
N THR A 47 -6.36 6.43 2.94
CA THR A 47 -7.24 7.60 2.70
C THR A 47 -6.51 8.94 2.72
N ALA A 48 -5.33 9.00 3.36
CA ALA A 48 -4.53 10.21 3.49
C ALA A 48 -3.03 9.91 3.28
N LEU A 49 -2.28 10.90 2.81
CA LEU A 49 -0.84 10.84 2.60
C LEU A 49 -0.12 11.96 3.37
N PRO A 50 1.10 11.73 3.86
CA PRO A 50 1.76 10.43 4.03
C PRO A 50 1.14 9.64 5.20
N THR A 51 0.91 8.34 4.99
CA THR A 51 0.53 7.40 6.05
C THR A 51 1.65 6.38 6.22
N ILE A 52 2.04 6.15 7.48
CA ILE A 52 3.06 5.18 7.86
C ILE A 52 2.38 4.05 8.63
N PHE A 53 2.60 2.83 8.17
CA PHE A 53 2.18 1.63 8.87
C PHE A 53 3.41 0.91 9.40
N GLN A 54 3.31 0.45 10.64
CA GLN A 54 4.26 -0.47 11.22
C GLN A 54 3.67 -1.87 11.16
N TYR A 55 4.49 -2.83 10.73
CA TYR A 55 4.09 -4.23 10.63
C TYR A 55 5.02 -5.10 11.45
N VAL A 56 4.42 -5.85 12.34
CA VAL A 56 5.10 -6.47 13.44
C VAL A 56 4.96 -7.99 13.30
N TYR A 57 6.07 -8.71 13.08
CA TYR A 57 6.09 -10.17 12.91
C TYR A 57 7.19 -10.84 13.74
N GLN A 58 7.06 -12.15 14.00
CA GLN A 58 8.05 -12.95 14.73
C GLN A 58 8.57 -14.09 13.84
N LEU A 59 9.89 -14.15 13.62
CA LEU A 59 10.58 -15.31 13.05
C LEU A 59 10.75 -16.35 14.15
N THR A 60 9.79 -17.26 14.29
CA THR A 60 10.03 -18.50 15.03
C THR A 60 11.09 -19.31 14.27
N HIS A 61 12.18 -19.63 14.97
CA HIS A 61 13.28 -20.50 14.55
C HIS A 61 12.75 -21.80 13.90
N LEU A 62 13.39 -22.23 12.81
CA LEU A 62 13.14 -23.44 11.99
C LEU A 62 11.99 -23.35 10.97
N ARG A 63 12.33 -22.90 9.76
CA ARG A 63 12.48 -23.75 8.57
C ARG A 63 12.77 -22.87 7.35
N GLU A 64 13.99 -22.94 6.82
CA GLU A 64 14.42 -22.28 5.58
C GLU A 64 13.56 -22.67 4.34
N ASP A 65 12.65 -23.63 4.47
CA ASP A 65 11.89 -24.19 3.34
C ASP A 65 10.56 -23.47 3.04
N LEU A 66 10.04 -22.63 3.95
CA LEU A 66 8.75 -21.92 3.76
C LEU A 66 8.89 -20.48 3.26
N LEU A 67 10.13 -19.99 3.14
CA LEU A 67 10.42 -18.73 2.46
C LEU A 67 10.15 -18.84 0.95
N PHE A 68 10.18 -20.05 0.38
CA PHE A 68 10.05 -20.26 -1.06
C PHE A 68 8.60 -20.16 -1.57
N ASP A 69 7.59 -20.51 -0.78
CA ASP A 69 6.19 -20.48 -1.24
C ASP A 69 5.52 -19.09 -1.15
N LEU A 70 6.04 -18.17 -0.33
CA LEU A 70 5.63 -16.75 -0.34
C LEU A 70 6.51 -15.87 -1.24
N LEU A 71 7.66 -16.37 -1.70
CA LEU A 71 8.51 -15.73 -2.70
C LEU A 71 8.17 -16.16 -4.14
N GLN A 72 7.28 -17.13 -4.33
CA GLN A 72 6.75 -17.52 -5.65
C GLN A 72 5.60 -16.62 -6.14
N TYR A 73 5.74 -15.30 -6.00
CA TYR A 73 5.04 -14.32 -6.85
C TYR A 73 6.11 -13.36 -7.42
N PRO A 74 6.91 -13.83 -8.40
CA PRO A 74 8.20 -13.25 -8.72
C PRO A 74 8.10 -12.18 -9.82
N THR A 75 7.29 -11.13 -9.61
CA THR A 75 7.30 -9.97 -10.54
C THR A 75 7.22 -8.59 -9.88
N TYR A 76 7.25 -8.49 -8.54
CA TYR A 76 7.10 -7.19 -7.86
C TYR A 76 8.00 -7.03 -6.62
N LEU A 77 9.19 -7.63 -6.66
CA LEU A 77 10.13 -7.72 -5.53
C LEU A 77 11.33 -6.75 -5.65
N HIS A 78 11.05 -5.50 -5.97
CA HIS A 78 11.88 -4.39 -5.51
C HIS A 78 10.94 -3.36 -4.87
N THR A 79 11.28 -2.92 -3.66
CA THR A 79 10.49 -2.04 -2.79
C THR A 79 9.32 -2.71 -2.06
N SER A 80 9.64 -3.51 -1.05
CA SER A 80 8.78 -3.58 0.12
C SER A 80 9.64 -3.64 1.36
N TYR A 81 9.54 -2.60 2.18
CA TYR A 81 10.26 -2.56 3.42
C TYR A 81 9.34 -2.17 4.56
N TYR A 82 9.43 -2.94 5.64
CA TYR A 82 8.43 -3.08 6.70
C TYR A 82 9.09 -2.94 8.06
N VAL A 83 8.73 -1.88 8.80
CA VAL A 83 9.26 -1.60 10.15
C VAL A 83 8.79 -2.72 11.08
N SER A 84 9.74 -3.58 11.46
CA SER A 84 9.57 -4.86 12.15
C SER A 84 9.83 -4.70 13.65
N SER A 85 8.85 -4.98 14.52
CA SER A 85 9.11 -5.35 15.92
C SER A 85 7.87 -5.93 16.66
N VAL A 86 7.81 -7.26 16.79
CA VAL A 86 7.10 -8.21 17.72
C VAL A 86 5.57 -8.10 18.13
N LEU A 87 4.79 -9.14 17.73
CA LEU A 87 3.37 -9.58 17.99
C LEU A 87 2.24 -9.40 16.93
N ASP A 88 1.68 -10.56 16.50
CA ASP A 88 0.35 -10.84 15.91
C ASP A 88 -0.04 -10.36 14.50
N GLY A 89 0.91 -10.03 13.61
CA GLY A 89 0.54 -9.59 12.27
C GLY A 89 -0.40 -8.36 12.30
N GLU A 90 -0.39 -7.67 13.44
CA GLU A 90 -1.22 -6.52 13.73
C GLU A 90 -0.59 -5.32 13.02
N PHE A 91 -1.37 -4.73 12.14
CA PHE A 91 -1.00 -3.47 11.52
C PHE A 91 -1.25 -2.36 12.54
N ARG A 92 -0.23 -1.56 12.81
CA ARG A 92 -0.36 -0.37 13.66
C ARG A 92 -0.09 0.86 12.82
N GLN A 93 -0.95 1.85 12.94
CA GLN A 93 -0.79 3.11 12.22
C GLN A 93 -0.02 4.09 13.08
N TYR A 94 1.10 4.60 12.58
CA TYR A 94 1.85 5.63 13.29
C TYR A 94 1.07 6.96 13.29
N ARG A 95 0.92 7.57 14.47
CA ARG A 95 0.21 8.85 14.67
C ARG A 95 1.08 9.97 15.28
N GLY A 96 2.37 9.72 15.50
CA GLY A 96 3.28 10.69 16.10
C GLY A 96 3.73 11.80 15.15
N SER A 97 4.62 12.68 15.64
CA SER A 97 5.24 13.71 14.80
C SER A 97 6.15 13.08 13.75
N ARG A 98 6.37 13.77 12.63
CA ARG A 98 7.07 13.22 11.46
C ARG A 98 8.55 13.58 11.47
N ASP A 99 9.16 13.52 12.66
CA ASP A 99 10.55 13.88 12.90
C ASP A 99 11.39 12.61 13.10
N LYS A 100 12.68 12.68 12.75
CA LYS A 100 13.61 11.55 12.88
C LYS A 100 13.65 11.03 14.32
N ASP A 101 13.81 11.92 15.30
CA ASP A 101 13.92 11.55 16.71
C ASP A 101 12.62 10.93 17.24
N ALA A 102 11.48 11.36 16.71
CA ALA A 102 10.18 10.78 17.03
C ALA A 102 10.03 9.36 16.47
N PHE A 103 10.63 9.05 15.31
CA PHE A 103 10.67 7.68 14.79
C PHE A 103 11.61 6.78 15.59
N ILE A 104 12.82 7.26 15.90
CA ILE A 104 13.82 6.51 16.68
C ILE A 104 13.25 6.17 18.06
N SER A 105 12.79 7.17 18.80
CA SER A 105 12.22 6.97 20.14
C SER A 105 10.95 6.12 20.12
N PHE A 106 10.20 6.10 19.02
CA PHE A 106 9.02 5.25 18.90
C PHE A 106 9.38 3.76 18.78
N VAL A 107 10.46 3.45 18.06
CA VAL A 107 10.97 2.08 17.90
C VAL A 107 11.73 1.64 19.16
N GLU A 108 12.68 2.46 19.62
CA GLU A 108 13.56 2.17 20.76
C GLU A 108 12.78 1.97 22.06
N GLU A 109 11.88 2.91 22.40
CA GLU A 109 11.07 2.83 23.62
C GLU A 109 9.86 1.89 23.49
N LYS A 110 9.70 1.22 22.34
CA LYS A 110 8.57 0.33 22.05
C LYS A 110 7.20 0.98 22.24
N LYS A 111 7.09 2.29 21.96
CA LYS A 111 5.84 3.07 22.03
C LYS A 111 4.74 2.49 21.13
N TRP A 112 5.12 1.75 20.10
CA TRP A 112 4.20 1.01 19.24
C TRP A 112 3.27 0.05 19.99
N LYS A 113 3.66 -0.47 21.15
CA LYS A 113 2.79 -1.32 21.98
C LYS A 113 1.56 -0.59 22.50
N GLN A 114 1.67 0.73 22.71
CA GLN A 114 0.60 1.58 23.22
C GLN A 114 -0.36 2.03 22.12
N VAL A 115 0.05 1.93 20.85
CA VAL A 115 -0.80 2.28 19.71
C VAL A 115 -1.76 1.13 19.43
N GLU A 116 -3.07 1.41 19.43
CA GLU A 116 -4.08 0.40 19.11
C GLU A 116 -3.86 -0.24 17.73
N ALA A 117 -4.02 -1.57 17.68
CA ALA A 117 -3.97 -2.31 16.44
C ALA A 117 -5.15 -1.97 15.54
N VAL A 118 -4.92 -1.97 14.22
CA VAL A 118 -6.00 -1.86 13.24
C VAL A 118 -6.94 -3.06 13.40
N PRO A 119 -8.26 -2.85 13.50
CA PRO A 119 -9.21 -3.95 13.64
C PRO A 119 -9.06 -5.00 12.52
N GLY A 120 -9.22 -6.28 12.85
CA GLY A 120 -9.05 -7.38 11.89
C GLY A 120 -9.90 -7.26 10.62
N TRP A 121 -11.09 -6.65 10.67
CA TRP A 121 -11.93 -6.40 9.49
C TRP A 121 -11.32 -5.39 8.50
N LYS A 122 -10.53 -4.45 9.01
CA LYS A 122 -9.79 -3.43 8.23
C LYS A 122 -8.36 -3.89 7.89
N SER A 123 -7.95 -5.08 8.35
CA SER A 123 -6.66 -5.65 7.99
C SER A 123 -6.61 -6.00 6.49
N PRO A 124 -5.44 -5.86 5.83
CA PRO A 124 -5.28 -6.15 4.40
C PRO A 124 -5.46 -7.63 4.05
N ALA A 125 -5.42 -8.53 5.04
CA ALA A 125 -5.70 -9.96 4.89
C ALA A 125 -7.20 -10.29 4.93
N SER A 126 -8.07 -9.31 5.19
CA SER A 126 -9.51 -9.54 5.24
C SER A 126 -10.12 -9.71 3.85
N ILE A 127 -11.20 -10.49 3.76
CA ILE A 127 -11.96 -10.69 2.53
C ILE A 127 -12.51 -9.36 2.01
N GLN A 128 -13.00 -8.49 2.91
CA GLN A 128 -13.49 -7.15 2.60
C GLN A 128 -12.43 -6.31 1.88
N MET A 129 -11.20 -6.26 2.41
CA MET A 129 -10.12 -5.48 1.79
C MET A 129 -9.63 -6.10 0.47
N SER A 130 -9.77 -7.40 0.29
CA SER A 130 -9.52 -8.07 -0.99
C SER A 130 -10.53 -7.66 -2.07
N ILE A 131 -11.82 -7.59 -1.73
CA ILE A 131 -12.88 -7.12 -2.63
C ILE A 131 -12.66 -5.64 -2.99
N VAL A 132 -12.39 -4.80 -1.98
CA VAL A 132 -12.09 -3.38 -2.20
C VAL A 132 -10.87 -3.20 -3.11
N SER A 133 -9.80 -3.96 -2.89
CA SER A 133 -8.61 -3.92 -3.76
C SER A 133 -8.95 -4.26 -5.21
N TYR A 134 -9.79 -5.27 -5.44
CA TYR A 134 -10.22 -5.65 -6.79
C TYR A 134 -11.03 -4.52 -7.45
N PHE A 135 -11.96 -3.90 -6.72
CA PHE A 135 -12.73 -2.75 -7.20
C PHE A 135 -11.82 -1.58 -7.60
N PHE A 136 -10.85 -1.23 -6.75
CA PHE A 136 -9.89 -0.16 -7.07
C PHE A 136 -9.03 -0.50 -8.29
N LYS A 137 -8.59 -1.76 -8.44
CA LYS A 137 -7.87 -2.20 -9.64
C LYS A 137 -8.73 -2.07 -10.88
N LEU A 138 -9.98 -2.52 -10.83
CA LEU A 138 -10.92 -2.40 -11.94
C LEU A 138 -11.14 -0.93 -12.34
N SER A 139 -11.35 -0.04 -11.37
CA SER A 139 -11.50 1.39 -11.60
C SER A 139 -10.27 2.00 -12.29
N GLN A 140 -9.05 1.65 -11.84
CA GLN A 140 -7.81 2.12 -12.46
C GLN A 140 -7.65 1.59 -13.89
N VAL A 141 -7.99 0.32 -14.14
CA VAL A 141 -7.99 -0.25 -15.50
C VAL A 141 -8.94 0.50 -16.42
N LEU A 142 -10.17 0.79 -15.97
CA LEU A 142 -11.14 1.56 -16.75
C LEU A 142 -10.60 2.96 -17.08
N ARG A 143 -9.95 3.62 -16.12
CA ARG A 143 -9.29 4.92 -16.34
C ARG A 143 -8.14 4.82 -17.36
N THR A 144 -7.33 3.79 -17.29
CA THR A 144 -6.25 3.55 -18.25
C THR A 144 -6.79 3.31 -19.65
N VAL A 145 -7.85 2.51 -19.80
CA VAL A 145 -8.52 2.28 -21.09
C VAL A 145 -9.10 3.58 -21.63
N HIS A 146 -9.78 4.37 -20.79
CA HIS A 146 -10.33 5.67 -21.20
C HIS A 146 -9.24 6.63 -21.68
N ASN A 147 -8.16 6.78 -20.92
CA ASN A 147 -7.05 7.65 -21.29
C ASN A 147 -6.37 7.17 -22.57
N LYS A 148 -6.13 5.86 -22.71
CA LYS A 148 -5.54 5.29 -23.93
C LYS A 148 -6.44 5.52 -25.15
N LEU A 149 -7.75 5.41 -24.98
CA LEU A 149 -8.72 5.68 -26.04
C LEU A 149 -8.72 7.18 -26.45
N MET A 150 -8.53 8.09 -25.51
CA MET A 150 -8.43 9.52 -25.82
C MET A 150 -7.08 9.92 -26.44
N GLU A 151 -5.96 9.39 -25.93
CA GLU A 151 -4.61 9.78 -26.36
C GLU A 151 -4.14 9.07 -27.64
N GLU A 152 -4.33 7.76 -27.78
CA GLU A 152 -3.84 7.02 -28.96
C GLU A 152 -4.83 7.04 -30.13
N TYR A 153 -6.14 6.99 -29.84
CA TYR A 153 -7.18 6.97 -30.87
C TYR A 153 -7.78 8.37 -31.14
N GLY A 154 -7.38 9.40 -30.40
CA GLY A 154 -7.86 10.77 -30.57
C GLY A 154 -9.37 10.93 -30.41
N LEU A 155 -10.03 9.97 -29.74
CA LEU A 155 -11.47 9.97 -29.60
C LEU A 155 -11.91 11.13 -28.70
N PRO A 156 -12.90 11.94 -29.12
CA PRO A 156 -13.44 13.00 -28.28
C PRO A 156 -14.10 12.40 -27.02
N THR A 157 -14.10 13.16 -25.93
CA THR A 157 -14.58 12.73 -24.60
C THR A 157 -15.96 12.07 -24.65
N TRP A 158 -16.90 12.61 -25.43
CA TRP A 158 -18.24 12.04 -25.61
C TRP A 158 -18.24 10.64 -26.22
N GLY A 159 -17.31 10.35 -27.15
CA GLY A 159 -17.22 9.04 -27.80
C GLY A 159 -16.78 7.94 -26.84
N SER A 160 -15.85 8.27 -25.93
CA SER A 160 -15.42 7.33 -24.90
C SER A 160 -16.56 6.94 -23.94
N TYR A 161 -17.41 7.90 -23.53
CA TYR A 161 -18.55 7.64 -22.67
C TYR A 161 -19.61 6.78 -23.36
N LEU A 162 -19.80 6.96 -24.67
CA LEU A 162 -20.72 6.17 -25.46
C LEU A 162 -20.29 4.69 -25.51
N ILE A 163 -19.00 4.43 -25.68
CA ILE A 163 -18.44 3.07 -25.64
C ILE A 163 -18.63 2.44 -24.26
N PHE A 164 -18.37 3.17 -23.17
CA PHE A 164 -18.61 2.65 -21.82
C PHE A 164 -20.10 2.37 -21.56
N ALA A 165 -21.01 3.22 -22.06
CA ALA A 165 -22.44 3.00 -21.92
C ALA A 165 -22.88 1.72 -22.66
N VAL A 166 -22.45 1.53 -23.91
CA VAL A 166 -22.74 0.32 -24.69
C VAL A 166 -22.15 -0.92 -24.02
N ALA A 167 -20.91 -0.86 -23.54
CA ALA A 167 -20.27 -1.96 -22.84
C ALA A 167 -21.03 -2.33 -21.56
N THR A 168 -21.49 -1.34 -20.79
CA THR A 168 -22.27 -1.57 -19.56
C THR A 168 -23.62 -2.23 -19.85
N ILE A 169 -24.32 -1.78 -20.91
CA ILE A 169 -25.57 -2.38 -21.35
C ILE A 169 -25.35 -3.83 -21.80
N PHE A 170 -24.28 -4.09 -22.56
CA PHE A 170 -23.96 -5.42 -23.05
C PHE A 170 -23.58 -6.37 -21.91
N ILE A 171 -22.78 -5.91 -20.94
CA ILE A 171 -22.43 -6.67 -19.73
C ILE A 171 -23.69 -6.95 -18.90
N GLY A 172 -24.58 -5.96 -18.73
CA GLY A 172 -25.85 -6.13 -18.04
C GLY A 172 -26.73 -7.18 -18.72
N ALA A 173 -26.90 -7.10 -20.04
CA ALA A 173 -27.68 -8.07 -20.81
C ALA A 173 -27.10 -9.50 -20.78
N LEU A 174 -25.77 -9.64 -20.68
CA LEU A 174 -25.10 -10.93 -20.51
C LEU A 174 -25.26 -11.52 -19.11
N LEU A 175 -25.30 -10.68 -18.08
CA LEU A 175 -25.40 -11.11 -16.69
C LEU A 175 -26.83 -11.36 -16.21
N GLY A 176 -27.85 -10.91 -16.96
CA GLY A 176 -29.27 -11.18 -16.72
C GLY A 176 -30.07 -9.94 -16.32
#